data_AF-A0A9E2B2U7-F1
#
_entry.id   AF-A0A9E2B2U7-F1
#
_cell.length_a   1.000
_cell.length_b   1.000
_cell.length_c   1.000
_cell.angle_alpha   90.00
_cell.angle_beta   90.00
_cell.angle_gamma   90.00
#
_symmetry.space_group_name_H-M   'P 1'
#
loop_
_entity.id
_entity.type
_entity.pdbx_description
1 polymer ?
#
loop_
_entity_poly.entity_id
_entity_poly.type
_entity_poly.pdbx_seq_one_letter_code
_entity_poly.pdbx_strand_id
1 'polypeptide(L)'
;TPTMVTATFEVRVTNDSGAEALTLDALNDNQFGDITQVQGNVLSTSCATGASIPVGGSYTCTFEGKITGSPHTDTVTGTVSDNEGGQVTPSDSATVTFQSN
;
A
#
# COMPACT_ATOMS: atom_id res chain seq x y z
N THR A 1 -5.11 -11.25 26.86
CA THR A 1 -4.06 -11.23 25.81
C THR A 1 -4.59 -10.41 24.66
N PRO A 2 -3.83 -9.45 24.08
CA PRO A 2 -4.31 -8.73 22.90
C PRO A 2 -4.62 -9.74 21.80
N THR A 3 -5.82 -9.65 21.24
CA THR A 3 -6.18 -10.45 20.07
C THR A 3 -5.30 -10.03 18.91
N MET A 4 -4.66 -11.02 18.31
CA MET A 4 -3.71 -10.86 17.23
C MET A 4 -4.21 -11.72 16.09
N VAL A 5 -4.39 -11.11 14.92
CA VAL A 5 -4.86 -11.79 13.72
C VAL A 5 -3.96 -11.44 12.55
N THR A 6 -4.09 -12.23 11.50
CA THR A 6 -3.42 -11.97 10.22
C THR A 6 -4.46 -11.46 9.24
N ALA A 7 -4.11 -10.44 8.47
CA ALA A 7 -4.96 -9.87 7.43
C ALA A 7 -4.17 -9.74 6.12
N THR A 8 -4.85 -9.94 5.00
CA THR A 8 -4.32 -9.66 3.66
C THR A 8 -4.91 -8.33 3.19
N PHE A 9 -4.03 -7.40 2.82
CA PHE A 9 -4.40 -6.11 2.28
C PHE A 9 -4.14 -6.08 0.78
N GLU A 10 -5.10 -5.57 0.00
CA GLU A 10 -4.92 -5.26 -1.42
C GLU A 10 -4.61 -3.77 -1.56
N VAL A 11 -3.49 -3.46 -2.23
CA VAL A 11 -3.08 -2.09 -2.52
C VAL A 11 -3.26 -1.84 -4.00
N ARG A 12 -3.93 -0.74 -4.34
CA ARG A 12 -4.13 -0.29 -5.71
C ARG A 12 -3.67 1.16 -5.87
N VAL A 13 -2.75 1.39 -6.81
CA VAL A 13 -2.34 2.73 -7.23
C VAL A 13 -2.87 2.96 -8.65
N THR A 14 -3.66 4.00 -8.86
CA THR A 14 -4.26 4.33 -10.16
C THR A 14 -3.64 5.63 -10.68
N ASN A 15 -3.25 5.64 -11.95
CA ASN A 15 -2.83 6.86 -12.65
C ASN A 15 -4.06 7.47 -13.34
N ASP A 16 -4.75 8.37 -12.62
CA ASP A 16 -5.91 9.10 -13.15
C ASP A 16 -5.51 10.35 -13.96
N SER A 17 -4.21 10.58 -14.18
CA SER A 17 -3.76 11.69 -15.03
C SER A 17 -4.09 11.41 -16.49
N GLY A 18 -4.35 12.47 -17.26
CA GLY A 18 -4.53 12.40 -18.72
C GLY A 18 -3.27 12.73 -19.51
N ALA A 19 -2.11 12.81 -18.85
CA ALA A 19 -0.86 13.29 -19.43
C ALA A 19 -0.01 12.13 -19.94
N GLU A 20 0.60 11.37 -19.03
CA GLU A 20 1.55 10.31 -19.36
C GLU A 20 1.63 9.21 -18.30
N ALA A 21 2.49 8.22 -18.54
CA ALA A 21 2.71 7.13 -17.61
C ALA A 21 3.52 7.61 -16.40
N LEU A 22 3.16 7.14 -15.21
CA LEU A 22 3.86 7.45 -13.96
C LEU A 22 4.68 6.24 -13.51
N THR A 23 5.82 6.48 -12.88
CA THR A 23 6.64 5.45 -12.24
C THR A 23 6.29 5.36 -10.76
N LEU A 24 6.04 4.16 -10.25
CA LEU A 24 5.82 3.92 -8.82
C LEU A 24 7.15 3.83 -8.08
N ASP A 25 7.46 4.83 -7.27
CA ASP A 25 8.76 4.97 -6.60
C ASP A 25 8.78 4.37 -5.19
N ALA A 26 7.67 4.46 -4.46
CA ALA A 26 7.57 3.97 -3.08
C ALA A 26 6.16 3.52 -2.71
N LEU A 27 6.08 2.59 -1.76
CA LEU A 27 4.86 2.19 -1.06
C LEU A 27 5.18 2.07 0.43
N ASN A 28 4.66 2.99 1.23
CA ASN A 28 4.86 3.02 2.67
C ASN A 28 3.53 3.02 3.40
N ASP A 29 3.44 2.28 4.49
CA ASP A 29 2.29 2.24 5.37
C ASP A 29 2.62 2.77 6.77
N ASN A 30 1.64 3.39 7.44
CA ASN A 30 1.81 4.01 8.76
C ASN A 30 2.05 3.00 9.90
N GLN A 31 1.55 1.78 9.79
CA GLN A 31 1.71 0.69 10.77
C GLN A 31 2.78 -0.33 10.34
N PHE A 32 2.93 -0.56 9.04
CA PHE A 32 3.79 -1.60 8.48
C PHE A 32 5.10 -1.09 7.88
N GLY A 33 5.29 0.21 7.69
CA GLY A 33 6.50 0.78 7.11
C GLY A 33 6.60 0.52 5.60
N ASP A 34 7.80 0.20 5.09
CA ASP A 34 7.95 -0.17 3.68
C ASP A 34 7.32 -1.55 3.40
N ILE A 35 6.18 -1.55 2.70
CA ILE A 35 5.41 -2.77 2.40
C ILE A 35 5.92 -3.53 1.17
N THR A 36 6.99 -3.05 0.54
CA THR A 36 7.70 -3.79 -0.54
C THR A 36 8.68 -4.83 -0.02
N GLN A 37 8.92 -4.84 1.30
CA GLN A 37 9.84 -5.74 1.96
C GLN A 37 9.12 -6.56 3.04
N VAL A 38 9.56 -7.80 3.24
CA VAL A 38 9.16 -8.59 4.40
C VAL A 38 9.92 -8.06 5.62
N GLN A 39 9.27 -7.24 6.44
CA GLN A 39 9.86 -6.60 7.60
C GLN A 39 8.82 -6.29 8.69
N GLY A 40 9.25 -6.17 9.95
CA GLY A 40 8.36 -5.84 11.06
C GLY A 40 7.17 -6.79 11.17
N ASN A 41 5.97 -6.27 10.94
CA ASN A 41 4.72 -7.03 10.95
C ASN A 41 4.24 -7.48 9.55
N VAL A 42 4.99 -7.19 8.48
CA VAL A 42 4.74 -7.72 7.14
C VAL A 42 5.26 -9.15 7.08
N LEU A 43 4.37 -10.12 6.86
CA LEU A 43 4.66 -11.54 6.81
C LEU A 43 5.00 -12.02 5.39
N SER A 44 4.33 -11.45 4.39
CA SER A 44 4.61 -11.66 2.96
C SER A 44 4.13 -10.47 2.15
N THR A 45 4.71 -10.24 0.97
CA THR A 45 4.30 -9.16 0.08
C THR A 45 4.59 -9.50 -1.38
N SER A 46 3.68 -9.10 -2.27
CA SER A 46 3.90 -9.04 -3.72
C SER A 46 4.17 -7.61 -4.20
N CYS A 47 4.20 -6.64 -3.28
CA CYS A 47 4.40 -5.24 -3.61
C CYS A 47 5.85 -4.96 -4.01
N ALA A 48 6.03 -4.20 -5.09
CA ALA A 48 7.30 -3.76 -5.63
C ALA A 48 7.16 -2.35 -6.23
N THR A 49 8.29 -1.67 -6.36
CA THR A 49 8.43 -0.36 -7.01
C THR A 49 9.09 -0.50 -8.38
N GLY A 50 9.16 0.59 -9.13
CA GLY A 50 9.66 0.64 -10.50
C GLY A 50 8.63 0.28 -11.57
N ALA A 51 7.39 -0.01 -11.18
CA ALA A 51 6.31 -0.25 -12.13
C ALA A 51 5.96 1.04 -12.88
N SER A 52 5.85 0.96 -14.21
CA SER A 52 5.25 2.02 -15.02
C SER A 52 3.73 1.83 -15.06
N ILE A 53 2.99 2.87 -14.71
CA ILE A 53 1.53 2.90 -14.65
C ILE A 53 1.03 3.78 -15.80
N PRO A 54 0.50 3.20 -16.89
CA PRO A 54 -0.02 3.96 -18.03
C PRO A 54 -1.15 4.92 -17.63
N VAL A 55 -1.42 5.92 -18.48
CA VAL A 55 -2.60 6.80 -18.37
C VAL A 55 -3.88 5.97 -18.22
N GLY A 56 -4.65 6.22 -17.17
CA GLY A 56 -5.87 5.47 -16.83
C GLY A 56 -5.62 4.03 -16.34
N GLY A 57 -4.37 3.62 -16.19
CA GLY A 57 -3.97 2.30 -15.72
C GLY A 57 -3.84 2.21 -14.21
N SER A 58 -3.62 1.00 -13.71
CA SER A 58 -3.39 0.76 -12.28
C SER A 58 -2.32 -0.30 -12.03
N TYR A 59 -1.60 -0.12 -10.93
CA TYR A 59 -0.76 -1.14 -10.30
C TYR A 59 -1.52 -1.72 -9.10
N THR A 60 -1.48 -3.06 -8.95
CA THR A 60 -2.10 -3.77 -7.83
C THR A 60 -1.11 -4.76 -7.22
N CYS A 61 -1.07 -4.82 -5.90
CA CYS A 61 -0.32 -5.82 -5.15
C CYS A 61 -1.04 -6.17 -3.85
N THR A 62 -0.51 -7.17 -3.14
CA THR A 62 -1.04 -7.61 -1.86
C THR A 62 0.09 -7.81 -0.86
N PHE A 63 -0.16 -7.51 0.41
CA PHE A 63 0.72 -7.93 1.50
C PHE A 63 -0.08 -8.55 2.64
N GLU A 64 0.54 -9.50 3.33
CA GLU A 64 -0.01 -10.12 4.53
C GLU A 64 0.62 -9.44 5.75
N GLY A 65 -0.23 -8.85 6.59
CA GLY A 65 0.16 -8.11 7.78
C GLY A 65 -0.35 -8.76 9.06
N LYS A 66 0.49 -8.75 10.09
CA LYS A 66 0.13 -9.16 11.45
C LYS A 66 -0.38 -7.96 12.23
N ILE A 67 -1.65 -8.00 12.65
CA ILE A 67 -2.33 -6.88 13.29
C ILE A 67 -2.65 -7.18 14.76
N THR A 68 -2.51 -6.16 15.60
CA THR A 68 -2.80 -6.23 17.04
C THR A 68 -3.75 -5.10 17.43
N GLY A 69 -4.81 -5.44 18.15
CA GLY A 69 -5.81 -4.46 18.58
C GLY A 69 -6.87 -4.18 17.51
N SER A 70 -8.02 -3.69 17.96
CA SER A 70 -9.17 -3.35 17.14
C SER A 70 -9.78 -2.04 17.64
N PRO A 71 -10.22 -1.12 16.76
CA PRO A 71 -10.09 -1.18 15.30
C PRO A 71 -8.61 -1.06 14.87
N HIS A 72 -8.29 -1.63 13.71
CA HIS A 72 -7.00 -1.46 13.05
C HIS A 72 -7.20 -0.66 11.77
N THR A 73 -6.50 0.46 11.65
CA THR A 73 -6.53 1.33 10.46
C THR A 73 -5.15 1.32 9.82
N ASP A 74 -5.14 0.93 8.55
CA ASP A 74 -3.99 0.86 7.65
C ASP A 74 -4.05 2.08 6.72
N THR A 75 -2.94 2.79 6.53
CA THR A 75 -2.85 3.98 5.66
C THR A 75 -1.63 3.86 4.77
N VAL A 76 -1.85 3.45 3.53
CA VAL A 76 -0.79 3.34 2.53
C VAL A 76 -0.60 4.69 1.85
N THR A 77 0.64 5.12 1.75
CA THR A 77 1.11 6.28 0.98
C THR A 77 2.00 5.76 -0.15
N GLY A 78 1.60 6.05 -1.39
CA GLY A 78 2.39 5.78 -2.58
C GLY A 78 3.15 7.02 -3.02
N THR A 79 4.33 6.86 -3.60
CA THR A 79 5.05 7.94 -4.30
C THR A 79 5.13 7.59 -5.77
N VAL A 80 4.74 8.51 -6.64
CA VAL A 80 4.86 8.34 -8.09
C VAL A 80 5.49 9.55 -8.75
N SER A 81 6.25 9.34 -9.83
CA SER A 81 6.91 10.40 -10.60
C SER A 81 6.69 10.28 -12.11
N ASP A 82 6.74 11.42 -12.80
CA ASP A 82 6.84 11.50 -14.27
C ASP A 82 8.31 11.63 -14.72
N ASN A 83 8.56 11.67 -16.04
CA ASN A 83 9.91 11.79 -16.60
C ASN A 83 10.38 13.25 -16.76
N GLU A 84 9.57 14.21 -16.33
CA GLU A 84 9.80 15.65 -16.34
C GLU A 84 10.25 16.15 -14.96
N GLY A 85 10.26 15.26 -13.95
CA GLY A 85 10.67 15.53 -12.58
C GLY A 85 9.50 15.91 -11.64
N GLY A 86 8.26 15.83 -12.12
CA GLY A 86 7.07 15.90 -11.29
C GLY A 86 6.95 14.66 -10.40
N GLN A 87 6.54 14.87 -9.15
CA GLN A 87 6.33 13.80 -8.17
C GLN A 87 5.13 14.13 -7.30
N VAL A 88 4.31 13.12 -7.00
CA VAL A 88 3.18 13.22 -6.08
C VAL A 88 3.16 12.04 -5.11
N THR A 89 2.58 12.26 -3.93
CA THR A 89 2.54 11.27 -2.84
C THR A 89 1.12 11.05 -2.30
N PRO A 90 0.21 10.41 -3.06
CA PRO A 90 -1.15 10.13 -2.59
C PRO A 90 -1.19 9.08 -1.49
N SER A 91 -2.24 9.10 -0.68
CA SER A 91 -2.49 8.10 0.37
C SER A 91 -3.95 7.68 0.45
N ASP A 92 -4.22 6.45 0.89
CA ASP A 92 -5.57 5.94 1.17
C ASP A 92 -5.58 5.04 2.41
N SER A 93 -6.75 4.86 3.04
CA SER A 93 -6.89 4.13 4.30
C SER A 93 -7.99 3.08 4.31
N ALA A 94 -7.73 1.94 4.98
CA ALA A 94 -8.71 0.90 5.25
C ALA A 94 -8.79 0.61 6.76
N THR A 95 -9.98 0.32 7.28
CA THR A 95 -10.17 -0.01 8.71
C THR A 95 -10.87 -1.34 8.88
N VAL A 96 -10.29 -2.21 9.71
CA VAL A 96 -10.85 -3.51 10.10
C VAL A 96 -11.16 -3.55 11.60
N THR A 97 -12.26 -4.21 11.97
CA THR A 97 -12.65 -4.43 13.37
C THR A 97 -12.69 -5.92 13.69
N PHE A 98 -12.25 -6.29 14.89
CA PHE A 98 -12.33 -7.67 15.36
C PHE A 98 -13.70 -7.92 15.96
N GLN A 99 -14.43 -8.87 15.41
CA GLN A 99 -15.66 -9.36 16.01
C GLN A 99 -15.32 -10.56 16.89
N SER A 100 -15.60 -10.47 18.18
CA SER A 100 -15.68 -11.64 19.05
C SER A 100 -16.99 -12.35 18.76
N ASN A 101 -16.89 -13.62 18.33
CA ASN A 101 -18.05 -14.49 18.11
C ASN A 101 -18.64 -15.01 19.42
#